data_AF-A0A831LQI8-F1
#
_entry.id   AF-A0A831LQI8-F1
#
_cell.length_a   1.000
_cell.length_b   1.000
_cell.length_c   1.000
_cell.angle_alpha   90.00
_cell.angle_beta   90.00
_cell.angle_gamma   90.00
#
_symmetry.space_group_name_H-M   'P 1'
#
loop_
_entity.id
_entity.type
_entity.pdbx_description
1 polymer ?
#
loop_
_entity_poly.entity_id
_entity_poly.type
_entity_poly.pdbx_seq_one_letter_code
_entity_poly.pdbx_strand_id
1 'polypeptide(L)'
;MKTITVYNRNYGRYPYGAYKSNNNLLFPVSNTDNRLNAKERVLAVIIDGDAKAFQFARLEGNNNLFYNTVKGVKLVISGNKNANLMVAYNRVLADGTELDFQYLPNQLPALMKDTEGTTWDVFGRAISGPRIGQKLETVPQMMGYWFAFATFYS
;
A
#
# COMPACT_ATOMS: atom_id res chain seq x y z
N MET A 1 -13.45 -47.07 0.10
CA MET A 1 -12.11 -46.73 0.63
C MET A 1 -11.67 -45.42 0.02
N LYS A 2 -11.30 -44.42 0.83
CA LYS A 2 -10.82 -43.11 0.36
C LYS A 2 -9.32 -43.06 0.65
N THR A 3 -8.49 -43.19 -0.37
CA THR A 3 -7.03 -43.11 -0.21
C THR A 3 -6.66 -41.66 0.09
N ILE A 4 -6.22 -41.40 1.32
CA ILE A 4 -5.68 -40.10 1.74
C ILE A 4 -4.17 -40.14 1.45
N THR A 5 -3.74 -39.53 0.35
CA THR A 5 -2.31 -39.39 0.05
C THR A 5 -1.75 -38.20 0.82
N VAL A 6 -1.08 -38.44 1.95
CA VAL A 6 -0.34 -37.41 2.68
C VAL A 6 1.00 -37.21 1.97
N TYR A 7 1.11 -36.14 1.17
CA TYR A 7 2.40 -35.75 0.61
C TYR A 7 3.24 -35.03 1.69
N ASN A 8 4.36 -35.63 2.09
CA ASN A 8 5.37 -34.98 2.95
C ASN A 8 6.10 -33.89 2.14
N ARG A 9 5.48 -32.71 2.01
CA ARG A 9 6.07 -31.53 1.37
C ARG A 9 6.51 -30.54 2.43
N ASN A 10 7.75 -30.07 2.32
CA ASN A 10 8.24 -28.97 3.14
C ASN A 10 7.68 -27.63 2.62
N TYR A 11 6.53 -27.20 3.14
CA TYR A 11 5.89 -25.93 2.81
C TYR A 11 6.65 -24.70 3.32
N GLY A 12 7.69 -24.88 4.15
CA GLY A 12 8.62 -23.81 4.52
C GLY A 12 9.65 -23.51 3.44
N ARG A 13 9.87 -24.41 2.47
CA ARG A 13 10.79 -24.21 1.35
C ARG A 13 10.06 -23.59 0.17
N TYR A 14 10.52 -22.42 -0.26
CA TYR A 14 10.00 -21.78 -1.47
C TYR A 14 10.34 -22.64 -2.71
N PRO A 15 9.34 -23.11 -3.48
CA PRO A 15 9.57 -24.13 -4.52
C PRO A 15 10.09 -23.58 -5.85
N TYR A 16 10.04 -22.25 -6.06
CA TYR A 16 10.35 -21.63 -7.36
C TYR A 16 11.75 -21.00 -7.43
N GLY A 17 12.71 -21.49 -6.65
CA GLY A 17 14.10 -21.04 -6.70
C GLY A 17 14.25 -19.51 -6.62
N ALA A 18 14.98 -18.92 -7.57
CA ALA A 18 15.23 -17.48 -7.65
C ALA A 18 14.05 -16.64 -8.19
N TYR A 19 12.88 -17.24 -8.44
CA TYR A 19 11.75 -16.53 -9.02
C TYR A 19 11.26 -15.34 -8.17
N LYS A 20 11.45 -15.36 -6.85
CA LYS A 20 11.07 -14.20 -6.01
C LYS A 20 11.94 -12.95 -6.25
N SER A 21 13.18 -13.13 -6.69
CA SER A 21 14.19 -12.07 -6.70
C SER A 21 14.69 -11.68 -8.10
N ASN A 22 14.57 -12.55 -9.11
CA ASN A 22 14.91 -12.21 -10.49
C ASN A 22 13.79 -11.44 -11.20
N ASN A 23 14.08 -10.84 -12.35
CA ASN A 23 13.09 -10.06 -13.12
C ASN A 23 12.25 -10.90 -14.10
N ASN A 24 12.54 -12.20 -14.25
CA ASN A 24 11.91 -13.07 -15.26
C ASN A 24 10.51 -13.50 -14.81
N LEU A 25 9.52 -13.46 -15.70
CA LEU A 25 8.17 -13.96 -15.43
C LEU A 25 8.01 -15.42 -15.91
N LEU A 26 7.21 -16.22 -15.21
CA LEU A 26 6.90 -17.61 -15.62
C LEU A 26 5.79 -17.69 -16.68
N PHE A 27 5.22 -16.55 -17.05
CA PHE A 27 4.15 -16.40 -18.01
C PHE A 27 4.36 -15.11 -18.80
N PRO A 28 3.88 -15.04 -20.05
CA PRO A 28 3.93 -13.82 -20.83
C PRO A 28 2.99 -12.76 -20.25
N VAL A 29 3.40 -11.49 -20.35
CA VAL A 29 2.54 -10.33 -20.10
C VAL A 29 2.41 -9.53 -21.39
N SER A 30 1.22 -9.00 -21.67
CA SER A 30 0.93 -8.31 -22.94
C SER A 30 1.65 -6.98 -23.07
N ASN A 31 1.87 -6.28 -21.95
CA ASN A 31 2.60 -5.01 -21.89
C ASN A 31 3.74 -5.14 -20.87
N THR A 32 4.91 -4.59 -21.21
CA THR A 32 6.04 -4.50 -20.29
C THR A 32 6.42 -3.04 -20.08
N ASP A 33 6.74 -2.69 -18.83
CA ASP A 33 7.14 -1.35 -18.44
C ASP A 33 8.41 -1.42 -17.60
N ASN A 34 9.48 -0.82 -18.12
CA ASN A 34 10.82 -0.90 -17.55
C ASN A 34 11.13 0.21 -16.54
N ARG A 35 10.16 1.06 -16.17
CA ARG A 35 10.36 2.10 -15.14
C ARG A 35 10.70 1.50 -13.77
N LEU A 36 10.23 0.29 -13.48
CA LEU A 36 10.51 -0.45 -12.25
C LEU A 36 10.84 -1.91 -12.56
N ASN A 37 11.49 -2.58 -11.60
CA ASN A 37 11.62 -4.05 -11.64
C ASN A 37 10.20 -4.67 -11.68
N ALA A 38 9.98 -5.68 -12.52
CA ALA A 38 8.68 -6.32 -12.70
C ALA A 38 8.09 -6.80 -11.37
N LYS A 39 8.94 -7.26 -10.45
CA LYS A 39 8.55 -7.78 -9.12
C LYS A 39 8.77 -6.75 -8.00
N GLU A 40 8.96 -5.48 -8.33
CA GLU A 40 8.89 -4.40 -7.35
C GLU A 40 7.48 -4.36 -6.77
N ARG A 41 7.36 -4.34 -5.44
CA ARG A 41 6.06 -4.16 -4.79
C ARG A 41 5.72 -2.68 -4.75
N VAL A 42 4.49 -2.37 -5.12
CA VAL A 42 3.97 -1.01 -5.12
C VAL A 42 2.57 -0.98 -4.50
N LEU A 43 2.18 0.18 -3.99
CA LEU A 43 0.78 0.52 -3.76
C LEU A 43 0.27 1.28 -4.99
N ALA A 44 -0.65 0.69 -5.74
CA ALA A 44 -1.37 1.39 -6.80
C ALA A 44 -2.61 2.08 -6.22
N VAL A 45 -2.79 3.36 -6.51
CA VAL A 45 -4.02 4.12 -6.26
C VAL A 45 -4.70 4.38 -7.59
N ILE A 46 -6.00 4.10 -7.68
CA ILE A 46 -6.77 4.17 -8.92
C ILE A 46 -7.90 5.20 -8.73
N ILE A 47 -7.90 6.25 -9.55
CA ILE A 47 -8.90 7.33 -9.50
C ILE A 47 -9.29 7.67 -10.94
N ASP A 48 -10.59 7.60 -11.24
CA ASP A 48 -11.17 7.88 -12.56
C ASP A 48 -10.51 7.10 -13.72
N GLY A 49 -10.15 5.84 -13.45
CA GLY A 49 -9.50 4.95 -14.43
C GLY A 49 -7.99 5.12 -14.55
N ASP A 50 -7.42 6.20 -14.01
CA ASP A 50 -5.97 6.40 -13.98
C ASP A 50 -5.37 5.77 -12.72
N ALA A 51 -4.30 5.00 -12.89
CA ALA A 51 -3.54 4.42 -11.79
C ALA A 51 -2.21 5.15 -11.56
N LYS A 52 -1.89 5.38 -10.29
CA LYS A 52 -0.56 5.83 -9.86
C LYS A 52 0.03 4.83 -8.89
N ALA A 53 1.23 4.33 -9.20
CA ALA A 53 1.96 3.42 -8.34
C ALA A 53 2.95 4.15 -7.43
N PHE A 54 2.95 3.80 -6.15
CA PHE A 54 3.86 4.31 -5.12
C PHE A 54 4.77 3.19 -4.62
N GLN A 55 6.08 3.44 -4.66
CA GLN A 55 7.10 2.48 -4.23
C GLN A 55 7.30 2.52 -2.71
N PHE A 56 7.60 1.38 -2.11
CA PHE A 56 7.97 1.28 -0.69
C PHE A 56 9.24 2.04 -0.33
N ALA A 57 10.15 2.25 -1.28
CA ALA A 57 11.32 3.10 -1.11
C ALA A 57 10.98 4.56 -0.75
N ARG A 58 9.75 5.04 -1.04
CA ARG A 58 9.29 6.37 -0.61
C ARG A 58 9.04 6.46 0.91
N LEU A 59 8.90 5.33 1.61
CA LEU A 59 8.72 5.27 3.06
C LEU A 59 10.04 5.17 3.82
N GLU A 60 11.16 5.62 3.24
CA GLU A 60 12.46 5.53 3.91
C GLU A 60 12.71 6.68 4.89
N GLY A 61 13.48 6.39 5.95
CA GLY A 61 13.82 7.34 7.01
C GLY A 61 12.74 7.50 8.10
N ASN A 62 12.78 8.62 8.81
CA ASN A 62 11.89 8.88 9.96
C ASN A 62 10.48 9.31 9.57
N ASN A 63 10.24 9.66 8.30
CA ASN A 63 8.98 10.29 7.93
C ASN A 63 7.86 9.28 7.61
N ASN A 64 8.16 8.11 7.01
CA ASN A 64 7.20 7.02 6.66
C ASN A 64 5.82 7.50 6.14
N LEU A 65 5.76 8.72 5.60
CA LEU A 65 4.57 9.46 5.26
C LEU A 65 4.95 10.51 4.23
N PHE A 66 4.13 10.65 3.20
CA PHE A 66 4.28 11.68 2.20
C PHE A 66 2.92 12.00 1.57
N TYR A 67 2.84 13.15 0.91
CA TYR A 67 1.65 13.58 0.20
C TYR A 67 1.76 13.38 -1.30
N ASN A 68 0.61 13.23 -1.95
CA ASN A 68 0.52 13.28 -3.39
C ASN A 68 -0.84 13.79 -3.86
N THR A 69 -0.95 14.14 -5.14
CA THR A 69 -2.23 14.49 -5.76
C THR A 69 -2.40 13.65 -7.01
N VAL A 70 -3.58 13.03 -7.13
CA VAL A 70 -3.98 12.23 -8.29
C VAL A 70 -5.37 12.69 -8.70
N LYS A 71 -5.52 13.19 -9.93
CA LYS A 71 -6.79 13.73 -10.46
C LYS A 71 -7.47 14.74 -9.53
N GLY A 72 -6.69 15.59 -8.85
CA GLY A 72 -7.22 16.58 -7.91
C GLY A 72 -7.51 16.05 -6.51
N VAL A 73 -7.54 14.74 -6.28
CA VAL A 73 -7.67 14.15 -4.95
C VAL A 73 -6.34 14.27 -4.21
N LYS A 74 -6.37 14.95 -3.06
CA LYS A 74 -5.20 15.12 -2.19
C LYS A 74 -5.05 13.89 -1.31
N LEU A 75 -3.92 13.23 -1.41
CA LEU A 75 -3.65 11.97 -0.73
C LEU A 75 -2.60 12.16 0.36
N VAL A 76 -2.83 11.50 1.50
CA VAL A 76 -1.78 11.11 2.44
C VAL A 76 -1.46 9.64 2.24
N ILE A 77 -0.18 9.33 2.05
CA ILE A 77 0.33 7.96 1.92
C ILE A 77 1.25 7.72 3.10
N SER A 78 1.00 6.65 3.85
CA SER A 78 1.78 6.30 5.04
C SER A 78 1.91 4.79 5.16
N GLY A 79 2.90 4.33 5.91
CA GLY A 79 3.10 2.90 6.11
C GLY A 79 4.36 2.56 6.89
N ASN A 80 4.82 1.33 6.70
CA ASN A 80 6.08 0.86 7.24
C ASN A 80 6.65 -0.20 6.29
N LYS A 81 7.82 0.09 5.72
CA LYS A 81 8.48 -0.80 4.75
C LYS A 81 8.81 -2.18 5.33
N ASN A 82 9.25 -2.24 6.59
CA ASN A 82 9.63 -3.49 7.25
C ASN A 82 8.42 -4.36 7.58
N ALA A 83 7.30 -3.74 7.95
CA ALA A 83 6.01 -4.42 8.11
C ALA A 83 5.31 -4.70 6.77
N ASN A 84 5.89 -4.26 5.65
CA ASN A 84 5.34 -4.39 4.31
C ASN A 84 3.89 -3.86 4.24
N LEU A 85 3.71 -2.69 4.83
CA LEU A 85 2.45 -1.95 4.92
C LEU A 85 2.59 -0.61 4.20
N MET A 86 1.62 -0.29 3.34
CA MET A 86 1.45 1.05 2.77
C MET A 86 -0.03 1.27 2.48
N VAL A 87 -0.55 2.43 2.86
CA VAL A 87 -1.94 2.82 2.69
C VAL A 87 -2.03 4.27 2.25
N ALA A 88 -3.07 4.59 1.50
CA ALA A 88 -3.38 5.92 1.01
C ALA A 88 -4.81 6.33 1.40
N TYR A 89 -4.99 7.57 1.82
CA TYR A 89 -6.31 8.14 2.14
C TYR A 89 -6.45 9.52 1.53
N ASN A 90 -7.70 9.95 1.28
CA ASN A 90 -7.97 11.35 1.05
C ASN A 90 -7.66 12.14 2.34
N ARG A 91 -6.84 13.19 2.23
CA ARG A 91 -6.54 14.07 3.38
C ARG A 91 -7.58 15.19 3.56
N VAL A 92 -8.52 15.32 2.63
CA VAL A 92 -9.67 16.23 2.75
C VAL A 92 -10.86 15.41 3.25
N LEU A 93 -11.42 15.81 4.38
CA LEU A 93 -12.59 15.17 4.98
C LEU A 93 -13.88 15.57 4.25
N ALA A 94 -14.97 14.87 4.56
CA ALA A 94 -16.29 15.17 4.00
C ALA A 94 -16.82 16.57 4.36
N ASP A 95 -16.34 17.16 5.45
CA ASP A 95 -16.64 18.54 5.86
C ASP A 95 -15.78 19.61 5.16
N GLY A 96 -14.88 19.18 4.26
CA GLY A 96 -13.94 20.06 3.54
C GLY A 96 -12.66 20.38 4.30
N THR A 97 -12.49 19.90 5.55
CA THR A 97 -11.27 20.10 6.32
C THR A 97 -10.12 19.32 5.69
N GLU A 98 -9.03 20.02 5.35
CA GLU A 98 -7.80 19.40 4.90
C GLU A 98 -6.87 19.17 6.09
N LEU A 99 -6.51 17.91 6.34
CA LEU A 99 -5.65 17.51 7.44
C LEU A 99 -4.19 17.34 6.99
N ASP A 100 -3.29 17.76 7.87
CA ASP A 100 -1.89 17.36 7.83
C ASP A 100 -1.62 16.32 8.91
N PHE A 101 -0.64 15.46 8.66
CA PHE A 101 -0.35 14.28 9.44
C PHE A 101 1.13 14.15 9.77
N GLN A 102 1.38 13.60 10.95
CA GLN A 102 2.68 13.10 11.38
C GLN A 102 2.61 11.58 11.53
N TYR A 103 3.63 10.88 11.07
CA TYR A 103 3.77 9.44 11.29
C TYR A 103 4.02 9.08 12.76
N LEU A 104 3.41 7.99 13.23
CA LEU A 104 3.62 7.43 14.56
C LEU A 104 4.45 6.12 14.47
N PRO A 105 5.77 6.16 14.76
CA PRO A 105 6.61 4.98 14.67
C PRO A 105 6.30 3.95 15.77
N ASN A 106 6.28 2.67 15.40
CA ASN A 106 6.16 1.53 16.32
C ASN A 106 4.90 1.52 17.22
N GLN A 107 3.82 2.17 16.79
CA GLN A 107 2.56 2.25 17.55
C GLN A 107 1.37 1.54 16.87
N LEU A 108 1.64 0.62 15.94
CA LEU A 108 0.57 -0.13 15.26
C LEU A 108 -0.42 -0.73 16.29
N PRO A 109 -1.75 -0.57 16.07
CA PRO A 109 -2.37 -0.15 14.82
C PRO A 109 -2.42 1.37 14.60
N ALA A 110 -2.04 2.22 15.56
CA ALA A 110 -1.92 3.66 15.35
C ALA A 110 -0.80 3.95 14.34
N LEU A 111 -1.14 4.70 13.28
CA LEU A 111 -0.23 4.94 12.15
C LEU A 111 0.16 6.41 12.03
N MET A 112 -0.78 7.31 12.28
CA MET A 112 -0.56 8.73 12.08
C MET A 112 -1.39 9.56 13.06
N LYS A 113 -0.92 10.78 13.32
CA LYS A 113 -1.59 11.78 14.14
C LYS A 113 -1.79 13.03 13.31
N ASP A 114 -2.99 13.60 13.31
CA ASP A 114 -3.25 14.86 12.61
C ASP A 114 -2.87 16.10 13.43
N THR A 115 -2.93 17.27 12.79
CA THR A 115 -2.63 18.58 13.41
C THR A 115 -3.61 18.98 14.51
N GLU A 116 -4.81 18.39 14.56
CA GLU A 116 -5.79 18.63 15.61
C GLU A 116 -5.59 17.72 16.83
N GLY A 117 -4.69 16.74 16.70
CA GLY A 117 -4.34 15.80 17.76
C GLY A 117 -5.10 14.47 17.72
N THR A 118 -5.87 14.20 16.67
CA THR A 118 -6.53 12.90 16.45
C THR A 118 -5.51 11.87 15.97
N THR A 119 -5.54 10.68 16.56
CA THR A 119 -4.76 9.53 16.10
C THR A 119 -5.60 8.63 15.21
N TRP A 120 -5.02 8.22 14.09
CA TRP A 120 -5.65 7.40 13.06
C TRP A 120 -4.93 6.05 12.93
N ASP A 121 -5.71 4.97 12.83
CA ASP A 121 -5.17 3.62 12.65
C ASP A 121 -4.81 3.30 11.18
N VAL A 122 -4.21 2.13 10.95
CA VAL A 122 -3.88 1.61 9.60
C VAL A 122 -5.08 1.39 8.68
N PHE A 123 -6.32 1.52 9.18
CA PHE A 123 -7.55 1.41 8.42
C PHE A 123 -8.21 2.79 8.20
N GLY A 124 -7.54 3.86 8.62
CA GLY A 124 -8.01 5.24 8.51
C GLY A 124 -9.10 5.57 9.54
N ARG A 125 -9.23 4.84 10.64
CA ARG A 125 -10.21 5.11 11.70
C ARG A 125 -9.59 5.98 12.78
N ALA A 126 -10.31 7.00 13.22
CA ALA A 126 -9.91 7.82 14.35
C ALA A 126 -10.14 7.03 15.65
N ILE A 127 -9.04 6.72 16.35
CA ILE A 127 -9.04 5.88 17.56
C ILE A 127 -8.84 6.70 18.85
N SER A 128 -8.36 7.94 18.75
CA SER A 128 -8.28 8.88 19.88
C SER A 128 -8.25 10.32 19.39
N GLY A 129 -8.53 11.28 20.29
CA GLY A 129 -8.53 12.72 20.00
C GLY A 129 -9.90 13.25 19.53
N PRO A 130 -9.94 14.50 19.04
CA PRO A 130 -11.18 15.22 18.78
C PRO A 130 -12.13 14.55 17.77
N ARG A 131 -11.59 13.81 16.79
CA ARG A 131 -12.38 13.16 15.73
C ARG A 131 -12.66 11.68 15.97
N ILE A 132 -12.53 11.18 17.19
CA ILE A 132 -12.76 9.77 17.52
C ILE A 132 -14.08 9.23 16.93
N GLY A 133 -14.03 8.03 16.33
CA GLY A 133 -15.17 7.41 15.65
C GLY A 133 -15.37 7.81 14.19
N GLN A 134 -14.69 8.86 13.71
CA GLN A 134 -14.64 9.19 12.28
C GLN A 134 -13.72 8.24 11.50
N LYS A 135 -13.86 8.25 10.17
CA LYS A 135 -13.02 7.48 9.25
C LYS A 135 -12.61 8.34 8.07
N LEU A 136 -11.33 8.27 7.69
CA LEU A 136 -10.85 8.88 6.46
C LEU A 136 -11.46 8.20 5.24
N GLU A 137 -11.71 8.99 4.21
CA GLU A 137 -12.17 8.47 2.93
C GLU A 137 -11.05 7.66 2.28
N THR A 138 -11.36 6.40 1.96
CA THR A 138 -10.45 5.50 1.25
C THR A 138 -10.59 5.70 -0.25
N VAL A 139 -9.46 5.87 -0.93
CA VAL A 139 -9.41 5.75 -2.40
C VAL A 139 -9.21 4.28 -2.80
N PRO A 140 -9.75 3.85 -3.97
CA PRO A 140 -9.44 2.53 -4.51
C PRO A 140 -7.93 2.36 -4.61
N GLN A 141 -7.43 1.34 -3.92
CA GLN A 141 -6.00 1.09 -3.84
C GLN A 141 -5.72 -0.40 -3.70
N MET A 142 -4.56 -0.82 -4.19
CA MET A 142 -4.15 -2.22 -4.18
C MET A 142 -2.63 -2.32 -4.09
N MET A 143 -2.15 -3.24 -3.25
CA MET A 143 -0.74 -3.60 -3.23
C MET A 143 -0.49 -4.80 -4.14
N GLY A 144 0.55 -4.72 -4.97
CA GLY A 144 0.90 -5.80 -5.89
C GLY A 144 2.28 -5.62 -6.51
N TYR A 145 2.68 -6.55 -7.37
CA TYR A 145 3.91 -6.41 -8.15
C TYR A 145 3.71 -5.49 -9.34
N TRP A 146 4.75 -4.76 -9.71
CA TRP A 146 4.72 -3.78 -10.79
C TRP A 146 4.20 -4.35 -12.12
N PHE A 147 4.61 -5.57 -12.49
CA PHE A 147 4.16 -6.20 -13.73
C PHE A 147 2.64 -6.31 -13.83
N ALA A 148 1.95 -6.48 -12.70
CA ALA A 148 0.49 -6.60 -12.68
C ALA A 148 -0.15 -5.26 -13.05
N PHE A 149 0.36 -4.14 -12.54
CA PHE A 149 -0.19 -2.81 -12.84
C PHE A 149 0.26 -2.29 -14.19
N ALA A 150 1.52 -2.49 -14.55
CA ALA A 150 2.05 -2.15 -15.88
C ALA A 150 1.21 -2.79 -16.98
N THR A 151 0.71 -4.01 -16.80
CA THR A 151 -0.10 -4.67 -17.82
C THR A 151 -1.41 -3.93 -18.12
N PHE A 152 -2.04 -3.31 -17.11
CA PHE A 152 -3.39 -2.71 -17.24
C PHE A 152 -3.43 -1.18 -17.27
N TYR A 153 -2.36 -0.50 -16.82
CA TYR A 153 -2.36 0.95 -16.60
C TYR A 153 -1.09 1.67 -17.07
N SER A 154 -0.28 1.04 -17.95
CA SER A 154 0.87 1.70 -18.59
C SER A 154 0.54 2.29 -19.95
#